data_AF-A0A1I2IKR9-F1
#
_entry.id   AF-A0A1I2IKR9-F1
#
_cell.length_a   1.000
_cell.length_b   1.000
_cell.length_c   1.000
_cell.angle_alpha   90.00
_cell.angle_beta   90.00
_cell.angle_gamma   90.00
#
_symmetry.space_group_name_H-M   'P 1'
#
loop_
_entity.id
_entity.type
_entity.pdbx_description
1 polymer ?
#
loop_
_entity_poly.entity_id
_entity_poly.type
_entity_poly.pdbx_seq_one_letter_code
_entity_poly.pdbx_strand_id
1 'polypeptide(L)'
;MSGTTRSGRPTTVTVSFIIWLIVVLANIISGIVVLVAGGGGAAAANAVGTGPVVAGAIISFIIAIVELIIVFKMRDGRNWARIVLLVLAILQVLNVGVGAASGSNAFGWIGGIAVIVATILMFVGGANGYFRRR
;
A
#
# COMPACT_ATOMS: atom_id res chain seq x y z
N MET A 1 -6.79 36.42 -17.28
CA MET A 1 -5.85 35.30 -17.53
C MET A 1 -6.60 34.00 -17.30
N SER A 2 -6.97 33.34 -18.39
CA SER A 2 -7.84 32.15 -18.40
C SER A 2 -7.00 30.92 -18.07
N GLY A 3 -7.10 30.44 -16.83
CA GLY A 3 -6.47 29.19 -16.41
C GLY A 3 -7.14 28.01 -17.09
N THR A 4 -6.40 27.37 -18.00
CA THR A 4 -6.78 26.23 -18.82
C THR A 4 -7.38 25.08 -17.99
N THR A 5 -8.61 24.65 -18.31
CA THR A 5 -9.23 23.43 -17.77
C THR A 5 -8.41 22.19 -18.11
N ARG A 6 -7.81 21.53 -17.11
CA ARG A 6 -7.30 20.15 -17.23
C ARG A 6 -7.65 19.31 -16.00
N SER A 7 -8.30 18.18 -16.28
CA SER A 7 -8.58 17.01 -15.43
C SER A 7 -9.73 17.13 -14.41
N GLY A 8 -10.80 16.36 -14.65
CA GLY A 8 -11.88 16.14 -13.69
C GLY A 8 -11.47 15.41 -12.40
N ARG A 9 -10.18 15.05 -12.23
CA ARG A 9 -9.64 14.44 -11.01
C ARG A 9 -8.67 15.40 -10.29
N PRO A 10 -8.84 15.66 -8.98
CA PRO A 10 -7.96 16.52 -8.18
C PRO A 10 -6.49 16.06 -8.17
N THR A 11 -5.57 17.02 -8.03
CA THR A 11 -4.13 16.76 -7.91
C THR A 11 -3.80 15.92 -6.68
N THR A 12 -4.47 16.16 -5.55
CA THR A 12 -4.29 15.38 -4.30
C THR A 12 -4.57 13.89 -4.50
N VAL A 13 -5.63 13.56 -5.25
CA VAL A 13 -5.97 12.17 -5.60
C VAL A 13 -4.91 11.54 -6.50
N THR A 14 -4.37 12.32 -7.45
CA THR A 14 -3.32 11.84 -8.36
C THR A 14 -2.00 11.59 -7.62
N VAL A 15 -1.60 12.48 -6.73
CA VAL A 15 -0.39 12.32 -5.91
C VAL A 15 -0.55 11.14 -4.95
N SER A 16 -1.69 11.04 -4.27
CA SER A 16 -2.00 9.90 -3.39
C SER A 16 -1.92 8.57 -4.13
N PHE A 17 -2.49 8.49 -5.35
CA PHE A 17 -2.42 7.31 -6.20
C PHE A 17 -0.97 6.90 -6.51
N ILE A 18 -0.10 7.86 -6.86
CA ILE A 18 1.30 7.57 -7.18
C ILE A 18 2.04 7.05 -5.94
N ILE A 19 1.84 7.67 -4.78
CA ILE A 19 2.50 7.22 -3.54
C ILE A 19 2.05 5.80 -3.19
N TRP A 20 0.74 5.52 -3.21
CA TRP A 20 0.23 4.17 -2.98
C TRP A 20 0.78 3.16 -3.98
N LEU A 21 0.84 3.51 -5.26
CA LEU A 21 1.40 2.63 -6.28
C LEU A 21 2.86 2.29 -5.96
N ILE A 22 3.68 3.28 -5.60
CA ILE A 22 5.09 3.06 -5.23
C ILE A 22 5.19 2.18 -3.98
N VAL A 23 4.39 2.45 -2.94
CA VAL A 23 4.39 1.65 -1.71
C VAL A 23 4.06 0.19 -2.00
N VAL A 24 2.99 -0.07 -2.74
CA VAL A 24 2.56 -1.44 -3.04
C VAL A 24 3.62 -2.17 -3.87
N LEU A 25 4.19 -1.50 -4.89
CA LEU A 25 5.27 -2.08 -5.69
C LEU A 25 6.52 -2.35 -4.84
N ALA A 26 6.90 -1.46 -3.93
CA ALA A 26 8.02 -1.66 -3.03
C ALA A 26 7.78 -2.85 -2.09
N ASN A 27 6.57 -3.01 -1.55
CA ASN A 27 6.20 -4.16 -0.72
C ASN A 27 6.24 -5.47 -1.50
N ILE A 28 5.76 -5.49 -2.75
CA ILE A 28 5.86 -6.66 -3.63
C ILE A 28 7.32 -7.03 -3.89
N ILE A 29 8.15 -6.05 -4.28
CA ILE A 29 9.57 -6.26 -4.55
C ILE A 29 10.27 -6.79 -3.29
N SER A 30 10.04 -6.17 -2.13
CA SER A 30 10.60 -6.60 -0.86
C SER A 30 10.19 -8.03 -0.52
N GLY A 31 8.91 -8.39 -0.71
CA GLY A 31 8.42 -9.75 -0.49
C GLY A 31 9.11 -10.78 -1.39
N ILE A 32 9.29 -10.45 -2.68
CA ILE A 32 10.01 -11.30 -3.63
C ILE A 32 11.49 -11.46 -3.23
N VAL A 33 12.15 -10.37 -2.85
CA VAL A 33 13.56 -10.41 -2.41
C VAL A 33 13.72 -11.33 -1.20
N VAL A 34 12.84 -11.23 -0.20
CA VAL A 34 12.88 -12.11 0.98
C VAL A 34 12.64 -13.58 0.62
N LEU A 35 11.74 -13.85 -0.32
CA LEU A 35 11.44 -15.20 -0.78
C LEU A 35 12.62 -15.83 -1.56
N VAL A 36 13.26 -15.06 -2.43
CA VAL A 36 14.31 -15.55 -3.35
C VAL A 36 15.70 -15.56 -2.70
N ALA A 37 16.01 -14.59 -1.82
CA ALA A 37 17.32 -14.47 -1.17
C ALA A 37 17.61 -15.57 -0.12
N GLY A 38 16.74 -16.57 0.04
CA GLY A 38 16.96 -17.80 0.80
C GLY A 38 16.95 -17.67 2.33
N GLY A 39 17.26 -16.49 2.88
CA GLY A 39 17.43 -16.30 4.33
C GLY A 39 16.14 -16.44 5.16
N GLY A 40 15.04 -15.81 4.72
CA GLY A 40 13.77 -15.86 5.45
C GLY A 40 12.94 -17.11 5.16
N GLY A 41 12.89 -17.51 3.88
CA GLY A 41 12.10 -18.65 3.42
C GLY A 41 12.63 -19.99 3.94
N ALA A 42 13.95 -20.20 3.97
CA ALA A 42 14.53 -21.46 4.44
C ALA A 42 14.37 -21.64 5.96
N ALA A 43 14.59 -20.59 6.75
CA ALA A 43 14.39 -20.63 8.20
C ALA A 43 12.92 -20.91 8.56
N ALA A 44 11.98 -20.24 7.88
CA ALA A 44 10.56 -20.49 8.05
C ALA A 44 10.17 -21.91 7.60
N ALA A 45 10.71 -22.39 6.47
CA ALA A 45 10.43 -23.73 5.97
C ALA A 45 10.96 -24.82 6.92
N ASN A 46 12.09 -24.60 7.59
CA ASN A 46 12.59 -25.51 8.62
C ASN A 46 11.69 -25.55 9.86
N ALA A 47 11.00 -24.44 10.18
CA ALA A 47 10.15 -24.35 11.37
C ALA A 47 8.73 -24.91 11.14
N VAL A 48 8.12 -24.62 9.98
CA VAL A 48 6.70 -24.95 9.71
C VAL A 48 6.49 -25.80 8.46
N GLY A 49 7.54 -26.17 7.75
CA GLY A 49 7.49 -26.90 6.49
C GLY A 49 7.37 -25.99 5.26
N THR A 50 7.79 -26.50 4.11
CA THR A 50 7.82 -25.77 2.84
C THR A 50 6.41 -25.43 2.32
N GLY A 51 5.44 -26.34 2.51
CA GLY A 51 4.07 -26.16 2.03
C GLY A 51 3.39 -24.90 2.58
N PRO A 52 3.34 -24.71 3.92
CA PRO A 52 2.79 -23.50 4.53
C PRO A 52 3.50 -22.21 4.11
N VAL A 53 4.82 -22.22 3.95
CA VAL A 53 5.59 -21.05 3.50
C VAL A 53 5.19 -20.64 2.08
N VAL A 54 5.11 -21.62 1.16
CA VAL A 54 4.68 -21.37 -0.23
C VAL A 54 3.24 -20.87 -0.27
N ALA A 55 2.33 -21.48 0.50
CA ALA A 55 0.94 -21.02 0.59
C ALA A 55 0.83 -19.58 1.10
N GLY A 56 1.58 -19.24 2.16
CA GLY A 56 1.62 -17.88 2.71
C GLY A 56 2.16 -16.85 1.71
N ALA A 57 3.20 -17.21 0.93
CA ALA A 57 3.73 -16.36 -0.13
C ALA A 57 2.70 -16.11 -1.23
N ILE A 58 1.99 -17.14 -1.69
CA ILE A 58 0.93 -17.03 -2.71
C ILE A 58 -0.21 -16.12 -2.21
N ILE A 59 -0.69 -16.35 -0.98
CA ILE A 59 -1.75 -15.53 -0.38
C ILE A 59 -1.31 -14.06 -0.29
N SER A 60 -0.10 -13.81 0.18
CA SER A 60 0.46 -12.45 0.28
C SER A 60 0.54 -11.76 -1.09
N PHE A 61 0.94 -12.51 -2.12
CA PHE A 61 0.99 -11.99 -3.49
C PHE A 61 -0.40 -11.67 -4.05
N ILE A 62 -1.40 -12.53 -3.81
CA ILE A 62 -2.79 -12.26 -4.19
C ILE A 62 -3.30 -10.99 -3.49
N ILE A 63 -3.03 -10.84 -2.19
CA ILE A 63 -3.42 -9.64 -1.43
C ILE A 63 -2.79 -8.39 -2.04
N ALA A 64 -1.51 -8.43 -2.43
CA ALA A 64 -0.84 -7.30 -3.05
C ALA A 64 -1.47 -6.92 -4.41
N ILE A 65 -1.89 -7.90 -5.22
CA ILE A 65 -2.63 -7.66 -6.47
C ILE A 65 -3.99 -7.02 -6.18
N VAL A 66 -4.71 -7.52 -5.17
CA VAL A 66 -6.00 -6.94 -4.75
C VAL A 66 -5.80 -5.49 -4.29
N GLU A 67 -4.74 -5.20 -3.53
CA GLU A 67 -4.38 -3.86 -3.12
C GLU A 67 -4.10 -2.95 -4.32
N LEU A 68 -3.34 -3.40 -5.33
CA LEU A 68 -3.15 -2.66 -6.58
C LEU A 68 -4.49 -2.33 -7.23
N ILE A 69 -5.40 -3.30 -7.35
CA ILE A 69 -6.73 -3.09 -7.92
C ILE A 69 -7.47 -2.01 -7.14
N ILE A 70 -7.45 -2.05 -5.79
CA ILE A 70 -8.08 -1.05 -4.94
C ILE A 70 -7.48 0.33 -5.16
N VAL A 71 -6.16 0.45 -5.31
CA VAL A 71 -5.46 1.72 -5.62
C VAL A 71 -5.94 2.29 -6.96
N PHE A 72 -6.13 1.45 -7.99
CA PHE A 72 -6.75 1.89 -9.25
C PHE A 72 -8.23 2.27 -9.07
N LYS A 73 -9.00 1.55 -8.24
CA LYS A 73 -10.40 1.91 -7.95
C LYS A 73 -10.52 3.22 -7.18
N MET A 74 -9.54 3.57 -6.34
CA MET A 74 -9.42 4.88 -5.69
C MET A 74 -9.15 5.96 -6.74
N ARG A 75 -8.24 5.71 -7.69
CA ARG A 75 -7.98 6.61 -8.82
C ARG A 75 -9.22 6.90 -9.68
N ASP A 76 -10.14 5.94 -9.78
CA ASP A 76 -11.41 6.08 -10.51
C ASP A 76 -12.48 6.92 -9.78
N GLY A 77 -12.25 7.23 -8.50
CA GLY A 77 -13.16 8.01 -7.67
C GLY A 77 -14.16 7.20 -6.84
N ARG A 78 -13.94 5.90 -6.62
CA ARG A 78 -14.87 5.09 -5.81
C ARG A 78 -14.66 5.36 -4.32
N ASN A 79 -15.72 5.76 -3.62
CA ASN A 79 -15.69 6.08 -2.19
C ASN A 79 -15.19 4.91 -1.32
N TRP A 80 -15.68 3.69 -1.59
CA TRP A 80 -15.34 2.50 -0.79
C TRP A 80 -13.83 2.22 -0.79
N ALA A 81 -13.13 2.52 -1.89
CA ALA A 81 -11.70 2.25 -2.01
C ALA A 81 -10.88 3.08 -1.01
N ARG A 82 -11.33 4.29 -0.64
CA ARG A 82 -10.64 5.12 0.36
C ARG A 82 -10.75 4.53 1.76
N ILE A 83 -11.93 4.01 2.10
CA ILE A 83 -12.16 3.39 3.41
C ILE A 83 -11.34 2.11 3.52
N VAL A 84 -11.30 1.30 2.45
CA VAL A 84 -10.46 0.09 2.43
C VAL A 84 -8.98 0.45 2.53
N LEU A 85 -8.50 1.45 1.78
CA LEU A 85 -7.10 1.90 1.88
C LEU A 85 -6.76 2.52 3.23
N LEU A 86 -7.72 3.18 3.90
CA LEU A 86 -7.53 3.67 5.26
C LEU A 86 -7.35 2.51 6.25
N VAL A 87 -8.18 1.47 6.15
CA VAL A 87 -8.04 0.26 6.98
C VAL A 87 -6.69 -0.41 6.72
N LEU A 88 -6.31 -0.58 5.44
CA LEU A 88 -5.01 -1.14 5.07
C LEU A 88 -3.85 -0.27 5.58
N ALA A 89 -3.97 1.06 5.51
CA ALA A 89 -2.97 1.98 6.03
C ALA A 89 -2.77 1.81 7.54
N ILE A 90 -3.86 1.70 8.30
CA ILE A 90 -3.80 1.45 9.74
C ILE A 90 -3.08 0.13 10.02
N LEU A 91 -3.44 -0.95 9.32
CA LEU A 91 -2.80 -2.25 9.47
C LEU A 91 -1.30 -2.20 9.13
N GLN A 92 -0.93 -1.50 8.06
CA GLN A 92 0.47 -1.34 7.66
C GLN A 92 1.27 -0.55 8.72
N VAL A 93 0.72 0.55 9.23
CA VAL A 93 1.37 1.37 10.27
C VAL A 93 1.53 0.58 11.57
N LEU A 94 0.51 -0.18 11.99
CA LEU A 94 0.60 -1.06 13.15
C LEU A 94 1.69 -2.13 12.96
N ASN A 95 1.77 -2.72 11.77
CA ASN A 95 2.80 -3.69 11.44
C ASN A 95 4.22 -3.08 11.49
N VAL A 96 4.38 -1.84 11.00
CA VAL A 96 5.65 -1.10 11.12
C VAL A 96 6.00 -0.85 12.59
N GLY A 97 5.03 -0.46 13.42
CA GLY A 97 5.23 -0.23 14.85
C GLY A 97 5.72 -1.49 15.59
N VAL A 98 5.11 -2.64 15.31
CA VAL A 98 5.55 -3.95 15.86
C VAL A 98 6.95 -4.30 15.35
N GLY A 99 7.21 -4.11 14.06
CA GLY A 99 8.51 -4.37 13.44
C GLY A 99 9.61 -3.40 13.89
N ALA A 100 9.29 -2.21 14.38
CA ALA A 100 10.25 -1.24 14.86
C ALA A 100 10.76 -1.54 16.28
N ALA A 101 9.94 -2.18 17.12
CA ALA A 101 10.34 -2.62 18.46
C ALA A 101 11.48 -3.65 18.45
N SER A 102 11.72 -4.31 17.30
CA SER A 102 12.82 -5.26 17.09
C SER A 102 14.12 -4.63 16.55
N GLY A 103 14.16 -3.30 16.35
CA GLY A 103 15.40 -2.54 16.14
C GLY A 103 15.95 -2.47 14.70
N SER A 104 15.30 -3.07 13.70
CA SER A 104 15.93 -3.30 12.39
C SER A 104 15.15 -2.84 11.14
N ASN A 105 14.31 -1.78 11.21
CA ASN A 105 13.40 -1.46 10.10
C ASN A 105 13.33 0.03 9.68
N ALA A 106 14.47 0.65 9.35
CA ALA A 106 14.49 2.00 8.76
C ALA A 106 13.67 2.10 7.45
N PHE A 107 13.72 1.07 6.60
CA PHE A 107 12.90 0.99 5.38
C PHE A 107 11.39 0.87 5.68
N GLY A 108 11.02 0.19 6.77
CA GLY A 108 9.63 0.11 7.22
C GLY A 108 9.08 1.48 7.61
N TRP A 109 9.87 2.32 8.29
CA TRP A 109 9.46 3.67 8.67
C TRP A 109 9.23 4.59 7.46
N ILE A 110 10.08 4.52 6.44
CA ILE A 110 9.92 5.31 5.22
C ILE A 110 8.60 4.91 4.52
N GLY A 111 8.35 3.61 4.37
CA GLY A 111 7.09 3.10 3.82
C GLY A 111 5.88 3.54 4.64
N GLY A 112 5.96 3.44 5.97
CA GLY A 112 4.90 3.85 6.89
C GLY A 112 4.55 5.33 6.78
N ILE A 113 5.56 6.22 6.70
CA ILE A 113 5.33 7.66 6.49
C ILE A 113 4.67 7.91 5.13
N ALA A 114 5.14 7.24 4.07
CA ALA A 114 4.55 7.37 2.74
C ALA A 114 3.06 6.97 2.74
N VAL A 115 2.71 5.86 3.39
CA VAL A 115 1.32 5.40 3.57
C VAL A 115 0.47 6.45 4.29
N ILE A 116 0.99 7.03 5.37
CA ILE A 116 0.29 8.08 6.13
C ILE A 116 0.03 9.29 5.24
N VAL A 117 1.05 9.80 4.54
CA VAL A 117 0.91 10.95 3.63
C VAL A 117 -0.08 10.67 2.52
N ALA A 118 0.02 9.49 1.88
CA ALA A 118 -0.89 9.09 0.82
C ALA A 118 -2.34 9.01 1.31
N THR A 119 -2.55 8.51 2.53
CA THR A 119 -3.85 8.42 3.17
C THR A 119 -4.42 9.80 3.49
N ILE A 120 -3.63 10.72 4.02
CA ILE A 120 -4.07 12.10 4.29
C ILE A 120 -4.48 12.81 2.99
N LEU A 121 -3.70 12.66 1.91
CA LEU A 121 -4.06 13.19 0.59
C LEU A 121 -5.35 12.59 0.03
N MET A 122 -5.71 11.39 0.50
CA MET A 122 -7.05 10.80 0.49
C MET A 122 -8.14 11.81 0.80
N PHE A 123 -8.02 12.47 1.96
CA PHE A 123 -9.10 13.18 2.65
C PHE A 123 -9.01 14.71 2.57
N VAL A 124 -7.91 15.25 2.05
CA VAL A 124 -7.64 16.69 1.98
C VAL A 124 -7.81 17.24 0.55
N GLY A 125 -8.05 18.55 0.45
CA GLY A 125 -8.23 19.27 -0.81
C GLY A 125 -9.57 18.97 -1.50
N GLY A 126 -9.63 19.15 -2.82
CA GLY A 126 -10.82 18.87 -3.63
C GLY A 126 -11.20 17.38 -3.72
N ALA A 127 -10.51 16.49 -3.00
CA ALA A 127 -10.73 15.04 -3.04
C ALA A 127 -12.16 14.66 -2.60
N ASN A 128 -12.66 15.23 -1.50
CA ASN A 128 -14.01 14.91 -1.00
C ASN A 128 -15.12 15.22 -2.02
N GLY A 129 -14.95 16.30 -2.79
CA GLY A 129 -15.86 16.66 -3.87
C GLY A 129 -15.77 15.73 -5.08
N TYR A 130 -14.60 15.18 -5.39
CA TYR A 130 -14.42 14.19 -6.46
C TYR A 130 -15.09 12.86 -6.13
N PHE A 131 -14.86 12.38 -4.91
CA PHE A 131 -15.39 11.10 -4.47
C PHE A 131 -16.91 11.12 -4.21
N ARG A 132 -17.50 12.23 -3.74
CA ARG A 132 -18.96 12.36 -3.57
C ARG A 132 -19.79 12.28 -4.86
N ARG A 133 -19.17 12.49 -6.03
CA ARG A 133 -19.87 12.54 -7.33
C ARG A 133 -19.97 11.17 -8.02
N ARG A 134 -19.42 10.11 -7.44
CA ARG A 134 -19.31 8.76 -7.99
C ARG A 134 -19.51 7.68 -6.92
#